data_AF-A0A3M2GBC1-F1
#
_entry.id   AF-A0A3M2GBC1-F1
#
_cell.length_a   1.000
_cell.length_b   1.000
_cell.length_c   1.000
_cell.angle_alpha   90.00
_cell.angle_beta   90.00
_cell.angle_gamma   90.00
#
_symmetry.space_group_name_H-M   'P 1'
#
loop_
_entity.id
_entity.type
_entity.pdbx_description
1 polymer ?
#
loop_
_entity_poly.entity_id
_entity_poly.type
_entity_poly.pdbx_seq_one_letter_code
_entity_poly.pdbx_strand_id
1 'polypeptide(L)'
;MDNRSIIKPLIEGFSSERLSNLLRRIAPAFRPDTKLLDDFIQDDWPFDSAQKLGVIELPGSQTILVGVVHVARELTSRSSKKTQYELGKRILKAYNSNGGIFAFYDDNGRFRLSLITVTYSGTRRQFSTFRRYTFFVEPELPNKTFINQIGRADFSSLEQILEAFSLEVVSDAFYQEFKPKFDAIAAAVQGANDAALQQDFALLFAIRVIFLGFVQKKGWLGDNPSFLQDFWQEYQNSNPSANTFYKDWLEPLFFEALNSPPGRKVAYGNAPFCQKTQTALQMAPYLNGELFKHKQGVDDQSLWLPDDLIGDFFDFLFQYNFTVEENELYDEELELNPEFLGIIFERLTNMDQGAVYTPRVEVDLMCRLALVQWLAQSTDIDKRDLY
;
A
#
# COMPACT_ATOMS: atom_id res chain seq x y z
N MET A 1 -1.05 23.35 6.98
CA MET A 1 0.01 24.05 6.21
C MET A 1 0.59 23.06 5.22
N ASP A 2 0.96 23.48 4.01
CA ASP A 2 1.55 22.58 3.01
C ASP A 2 3.07 22.48 3.22
N ASN A 3 3.54 21.37 3.79
CA ASN A 3 4.94 21.12 4.13
C ASN A 3 5.66 20.23 3.09
N ARG A 4 5.05 19.98 1.92
CA ARG A 4 5.58 19.05 0.90
C ARG A 4 6.99 19.40 0.42
N SER A 5 7.35 20.69 0.37
CA SER A 5 8.69 21.14 -0.05
C SER A 5 9.81 20.76 0.93
N ILE A 6 9.49 20.50 2.20
CA ILE A 6 10.45 20.13 3.25
C ILE A 6 10.59 18.61 3.35
N ILE A 7 9.54 17.89 2.98
CA ILE A 7 9.54 16.43 2.94
C ILE A 7 10.45 15.90 1.84
N LYS A 8 10.51 16.58 0.69
CA LYS A 8 11.29 16.11 -0.46
C LYS A 8 12.77 15.84 -0.11
N PRO A 9 13.50 16.76 0.57
CA PRO A 9 14.85 16.47 1.06
C PRO A 9 14.93 15.27 2.02
N LEU A 10 13.91 15.03 2.85
CA LEU A 10 13.89 13.88 3.76
C LEU A 10 13.75 12.56 3.00
N ILE A 11 12.98 12.54 1.90
CA ILE A 11 12.80 11.38 1.02
C ILE A 11 14.06 11.09 0.21
N GLU A 12 14.70 12.13 -0.34
CA GLU A 12 15.93 11.98 -1.15
C GLU A 12 17.13 11.47 -0.32
N GLY A 13 17.07 11.62 1.00
CA GLY A 13 18.03 11.03 1.91
C GLY A 13 17.64 11.31 3.36
N PHE A 14 17.46 10.23 4.12
CA PHE A 14 17.10 10.36 5.53
C PHE A 14 18.23 11.00 6.34
N SER A 15 17.88 11.93 7.24
CA SER A 15 18.76 12.32 8.34
C SER A 15 17.94 12.78 9.55
N SER A 16 18.53 12.60 10.74
CA SER A 16 17.92 13.05 12.00
C SER A 16 17.63 14.55 12.01
N GLU A 17 18.50 15.36 11.40
CA GLU A 17 18.32 16.80 11.27
C GLU A 17 17.13 17.14 10.36
N ARG A 18 17.01 16.49 9.20
CA ARG A 18 15.89 16.69 8.27
C ARG A 18 14.56 16.32 8.92
N LEU A 19 14.51 15.20 9.65
CA LEU A 19 13.32 14.79 10.40
C LEU A 19 12.99 15.80 11.53
N SER A 20 13.98 16.25 12.28
CA SER A 20 13.80 17.27 13.32
C SER A 20 13.26 18.58 12.75
N ASN A 21 13.74 19.02 11.59
CA ASN A 21 13.25 20.20 10.89
C ASN A 21 11.80 20.05 10.42
N LEU A 22 11.42 18.87 9.93
CA LEU A 22 10.02 18.57 9.60
C LEU A 22 9.13 18.64 10.85
N LEU A 23 9.53 17.97 11.94
CA LEU A 23 8.78 17.93 13.19
C LEU A 23 8.57 19.32 13.80
N ARG A 24 9.57 20.22 13.73
CA ARG A 24 9.40 21.62 14.16
C ARG A 24 8.30 22.37 13.43
N ARG A 25 7.91 21.94 12.22
CA ARG A 25 6.83 22.57 11.45
C ARG A 25 5.48 21.91 11.63
N ILE A 26 5.44 20.57 11.68
CA ILE A 26 4.19 19.81 11.80
C ILE A 26 3.74 19.62 13.25
N ALA A 27 4.66 19.71 14.22
CA ALA A 27 4.41 19.52 15.64
C ALA A 27 4.80 20.78 16.44
N PRO A 28 3.88 21.74 16.66
CA PRO A 28 4.17 22.99 17.36
C PRO A 28 4.76 22.81 18.77
N ALA A 29 4.40 21.71 19.43
CA ALA A 29 4.85 21.35 20.77
C ALA A 29 6.06 20.40 20.78
N PHE A 30 6.77 20.25 19.65
CA PHE A 30 8.01 19.48 19.62
C PHE A 30 9.12 20.17 20.42
N ARG A 31 9.75 19.41 21.31
CA ARG A 31 10.88 19.81 22.15
C ARG A 31 12.06 18.92 21.82
N PRO A 32 13.09 19.45 21.12
CA PRO A 32 14.32 18.70 20.87
C PRO A 32 15.00 18.31 22.20
N ASP A 33 15.34 17.03 22.35
CA ASP A 33 16.05 16.47 23.49
C ASP A 33 16.85 15.26 23.01
N THR A 34 18.09 15.52 22.60
CA THR A 34 18.99 14.51 22.03
C THR A 34 19.60 13.66 23.12
N LYS A 35 19.31 12.34 23.11
CA LYS A 35 19.93 11.36 24.02
C LYS A 35 20.21 10.05 23.29
N LEU A 36 21.34 9.43 23.60
CA LEU A 36 21.63 8.08 23.11
C LEU A 36 20.67 7.06 23.75
N LEU A 37 20.30 6.07 22.95
CA LEU A 37 19.39 4.97 23.31
C LEU A 37 20.01 3.60 22.99
N ASP A 38 21.32 3.54 22.73
CA ASP A 38 22.03 2.32 22.34
C ASP A 38 21.89 1.20 23.39
N ASP A 39 21.79 1.56 24.68
CA ASP A 39 21.55 0.62 25.79
C ASP A 39 20.23 -0.18 25.67
N PHE A 40 19.31 0.24 24.80
CA PHE A 40 18.06 -0.48 24.54
C PHE A 40 18.16 -1.52 23.42
N ILE A 41 19.24 -1.49 22.62
CA ILE A 41 19.51 -2.43 21.54
C ILE A 41 19.95 -3.78 22.14
N GLN A 42 19.50 -4.90 21.54
CA GLN A 42 20.01 -6.24 21.85
C GLN A 42 21.06 -6.66 20.83
N ASP A 43 22.04 -7.46 21.26
CA ASP A 43 23.15 -7.92 20.41
C ASP A 43 22.70 -8.69 19.15
N ASP A 44 21.54 -9.36 19.21
CA ASP A 44 20.96 -10.11 18.09
C ASP A 44 20.12 -9.25 17.13
N TRP A 45 19.92 -7.97 17.44
CA TRP A 45 19.12 -7.06 16.63
C TRP A 45 19.95 -6.37 15.56
N PRO A 46 19.38 -6.07 14.38
CA PRO A 46 20.10 -5.50 13.25
C PRO A 46 20.27 -3.97 13.38
N PHE A 47 20.48 -3.45 14.59
CA PHE A 47 20.60 -2.02 14.87
C PHE A 47 21.98 -1.73 15.46
N ASP A 48 22.60 -0.65 15.05
CA ASP A 48 23.94 -0.24 15.50
C ASP A 48 23.93 1.09 16.25
N SER A 49 22.91 1.92 16.06
CA SER A 49 22.69 3.13 16.85
C SER A 49 21.22 3.47 17.01
N ALA A 50 20.86 4.00 18.18
CA ALA A 50 19.55 4.52 18.49
C ALA A 50 19.67 5.84 19.26
N GLN A 51 18.85 6.81 18.91
CA GLN A 51 18.88 8.14 19.49
C GLN A 51 17.46 8.68 19.66
N LYS A 52 17.19 9.26 20.83
CA LYS A 52 16.03 10.12 21.05
C LYS A 52 16.30 11.47 20.38
N LEU A 53 15.39 11.95 19.53
CA LEU A 53 15.45 13.30 18.97
C LEU A 53 14.75 14.34 19.84
N GLY A 54 13.69 13.93 20.53
CA GLY A 54 12.90 14.84 21.32
C GLY A 54 11.59 14.23 21.78
N VAL A 55 10.68 15.11 22.21
CA VAL A 55 9.33 14.75 22.66
C VAL A 55 8.35 15.76 22.07
N ILE A 56 7.18 15.30 21.66
CA ILE A 56 6.03 16.14 21.36
C ILE A 56 5.14 16.13 22.60
N GLU A 57 4.93 17.31 23.20
CA GLU A 57 4.07 17.48 24.37
C GLU A 57 2.63 17.75 23.90
N LEU A 58 1.73 16.81 24.14
CA LEU A 58 0.33 16.89 23.71
C LEU A 58 -0.59 17.37 24.85
N PRO A 59 -1.80 17.86 24.53
CA PRO A 59 -2.82 18.15 25.53
C PRO A 59 -3.09 16.97 26.48
N GLY A 60 -3.50 17.26 27.72
CA GLY A 60 -3.80 16.21 28.72
C GLY A 60 -2.57 15.51 29.31
N SER A 61 -1.40 16.18 29.31
CA SER A 61 -0.13 15.64 29.80
C SER A 61 0.32 14.36 29.06
N GLN A 62 -0.14 14.18 27.84
CA GLN A 62 0.31 13.10 26.97
C GLN A 62 1.64 13.49 26.31
N THR A 63 2.49 12.49 26.07
CA THR A 63 3.78 12.70 25.40
C THR A 63 3.97 11.68 24.29
N ILE A 64 4.54 12.13 23.18
CA ILE A 64 5.01 11.27 22.09
C ILE A 64 6.52 11.41 21.98
N LEU A 65 7.25 10.33 22.29
CA LEU A 65 8.70 10.28 22.12
C LEU A 65 9.06 10.18 20.65
N VAL A 66 10.04 10.95 20.18
CA VAL A 66 10.58 10.82 18.82
C VAL A 66 11.95 10.16 18.89
N GLY A 67 12.08 9.01 18.24
CA GLY A 67 13.34 8.26 18.15
C GLY A 67 13.80 8.07 16.70
N VAL A 68 15.11 7.99 16.51
CA VAL A 68 15.75 7.53 15.27
C VAL A 68 16.63 6.34 15.57
N VAL A 69 16.65 5.38 14.66
CA VAL A 69 17.43 4.15 14.82
C VAL A 69 18.06 3.83 13.47
N HIS A 70 19.38 3.68 13.45
CA HIS A 70 20.08 3.20 12.28
C HIS A 70 20.02 1.67 12.22
N VAL A 71 19.83 1.16 11.00
CA VAL A 71 19.71 -0.26 10.71
C VAL A 71 20.91 -0.66 9.87
N ALA A 72 21.75 -1.53 10.41
CA ALA A 72 23.00 -1.95 9.76
C ALA A 72 22.81 -2.78 8.47
N ARG A 73 21.56 -3.12 8.14
CA ARG A 73 21.18 -3.85 6.93
C ARG A 73 20.19 -3.03 6.13
N GLU A 74 20.20 -3.25 4.84
CA GLU A 74 19.24 -2.67 3.90
C GLU A 74 17.80 -2.88 4.37
N LEU A 75 17.06 -1.77 4.42
CA LEU A 75 15.65 -1.77 4.72
C LEU A 75 14.86 -2.12 3.47
N THR A 76 13.88 -2.99 3.65
CA THR A 76 12.87 -3.33 2.65
C THR A 76 11.50 -3.12 3.27
N SER A 77 10.45 -3.08 2.45
CA SER A 77 9.07 -3.01 2.95
C SER A 77 8.73 -4.13 3.93
N ARG A 78 9.51 -5.22 4.01
CA ARG A 78 9.25 -6.39 4.88
C ARG A 78 10.24 -6.53 6.04
N SER A 79 11.43 -5.96 5.96
CA SER A 79 12.51 -6.30 6.90
C SER A 79 12.25 -5.80 8.32
N SER A 80 12.54 -6.65 9.32
CA SER A 80 12.70 -6.32 10.75
C SER A 80 11.55 -5.58 11.45
N LYS A 81 10.33 -5.54 10.90
CA LYS A 81 9.19 -4.79 11.49
C LYS A 81 8.92 -5.15 12.96
N LYS A 82 8.90 -6.46 13.27
CA LYS A 82 8.68 -6.95 14.64
C LYS A 82 9.79 -6.51 15.59
N THR A 83 11.04 -6.65 15.18
CA THR A 83 12.21 -6.28 15.99
C THR A 83 12.27 -4.77 16.23
N GLN A 84 11.97 -3.98 15.20
CA GLN A 84 11.88 -2.52 15.28
C GLN A 84 10.80 -2.08 16.28
N TYR A 85 9.63 -2.71 16.22
CA TYR A 85 8.56 -2.46 17.16
C TYR A 85 8.90 -2.85 18.61
N GLU A 86 9.57 -3.99 18.82
CA GLU A 86 10.01 -4.38 20.16
C GLU A 86 11.05 -3.40 20.74
N LEU A 87 11.96 -2.85 19.92
CA LEU A 87 12.86 -1.77 20.33
C LEU A 87 12.06 -0.52 20.76
N GLY A 88 11.12 -0.08 19.93
CA GLY A 88 10.26 1.06 20.23
C GLY A 88 9.50 0.86 21.55
N LYS A 89 8.91 -0.32 21.76
CA LYS A 89 8.24 -0.68 23.03
C LYS A 89 9.16 -0.62 24.24
N ARG A 90 10.39 -1.12 24.13
CA ARG A 90 11.37 -1.07 25.23
C ARG A 90 11.69 0.37 25.61
N ILE A 91 11.94 1.22 24.61
CA ILE A 91 12.19 2.65 24.82
C ILE A 91 10.98 3.31 25.49
N LEU A 92 9.77 3.09 24.96
CA LEU A 92 8.55 3.69 25.51
C LEU A 92 8.26 3.28 26.95
N LYS A 93 8.52 2.01 27.31
CA LYS A 93 8.39 1.53 28.69
C LYS A 93 9.35 2.25 29.63
N ALA A 94 10.61 2.43 29.22
CA ALA A 94 11.63 3.08 30.05
C ALA A 94 11.36 4.58 30.26
N TYR A 95 10.86 5.26 29.23
CA TYR A 95 10.54 6.69 29.28
C TYR A 95 9.13 7.01 29.78
N ASN A 96 8.32 6.00 30.07
CA ASN A 96 6.96 6.17 30.56
C ASN A 96 6.06 7.02 29.63
N SER A 97 6.31 6.99 28.32
CA SER A 97 5.63 7.85 27.35
C SER A 97 4.32 7.24 26.85
N ASN A 98 3.40 8.08 26.37
CA ASN A 98 2.06 7.66 25.90
C ASN A 98 2.09 7.13 24.47
N GLY A 99 3.18 7.36 23.75
CA GLY A 99 3.44 6.80 22.44
C GLY A 99 4.80 7.24 21.92
N GLY A 100 5.15 6.80 20.73
CA GLY A 100 6.37 7.25 20.08
C GLY A 100 6.32 7.13 18.57
N ILE A 101 7.03 8.04 17.92
CA ILE A 101 7.29 8.02 16.49
C ILE A 101 8.76 7.63 16.33
N PHE A 102 9.00 6.52 15.64
CA PHE A 102 10.33 5.97 15.43
C PHE A 102 10.64 5.97 13.94
N ALA A 103 11.76 6.57 13.55
CA ALA A 103 12.29 6.46 12.20
C ALA A 103 13.47 5.49 12.18
N PHE A 104 13.29 4.36 11.51
CA PHE A 104 14.34 3.38 11.26
C PHE A 104 14.91 3.65 9.87
N TYR A 105 16.22 3.84 9.73
CA TYR A 105 16.82 4.21 8.46
C TYR A 105 18.07 3.39 8.15
N ASP A 106 18.39 3.25 6.87
CA ASP A 106 19.59 2.58 6.37
C ASP A 106 20.54 3.54 5.64
N ASP A 107 21.69 3.02 5.23
CA ASP A 107 22.72 3.76 4.49
C ASP A 107 22.32 4.12 3.04
N ASN A 108 21.27 3.50 2.50
CA ASN A 108 20.74 3.79 1.16
C ASN A 108 19.71 4.93 1.18
N GLY A 109 19.50 5.57 2.34
CA GLY A 109 18.55 6.66 2.52
C GLY A 109 17.10 6.20 2.63
N ARG A 110 16.85 4.88 2.68
CA ARG A 110 15.50 4.34 2.93
C ARG A 110 15.19 4.47 4.40
N PHE A 111 13.91 4.70 4.70
CA PHE A 111 13.48 4.72 6.08
C PHE A 111 12.05 4.24 6.27
N ARG A 112 11.78 3.78 7.47
CA ARG A 112 10.46 3.44 7.96
C ARG A 112 10.09 4.36 9.10
N LEU A 113 9.00 5.11 8.94
CA LEU A 113 8.43 5.93 10.00
C LEU A 113 7.26 5.18 10.63
N SER A 114 7.38 4.81 11.90
CA SER A 114 6.38 4.01 12.62
C SER A 114 5.88 4.74 13.86
N LEU A 115 4.56 4.78 14.04
CA LEU A 115 3.90 5.27 15.25
C LEU A 115 3.51 4.09 16.14
N ILE A 116 3.90 4.15 17.42
CA ILE A 116 3.52 3.18 18.45
C ILE A 116 2.75 3.94 19.52
N THR A 117 1.49 3.60 19.75
CA THR A 117 0.66 4.24 20.77
C THR A 117 0.44 3.32 21.97
N VAL A 118 0.16 3.92 23.14
CA VAL A 118 -0.10 3.19 24.38
C VAL A 118 -1.48 3.60 24.92
N THR A 119 -2.40 2.65 24.96
CA THR A 119 -3.70 2.81 25.61
C THR A 119 -3.68 2.17 27.00
N TYR A 120 -4.50 2.70 27.90
CA TYR A 120 -4.62 2.22 29.27
C TYR A 120 -5.97 1.56 29.47
N SER A 121 -5.96 0.25 29.72
CA SER A 121 -7.14 -0.53 30.08
C SER A 121 -7.01 -0.89 31.56
N GLY A 122 -7.53 -0.01 32.43
CA GLY A 122 -7.31 -0.09 33.87
C GLY A 122 -5.84 0.17 34.25
N THR A 123 -5.20 -0.76 34.95
CA THR A 123 -3.77 -0.68 35.31
C THR A 123 -2.84 -1.24 34.24
N ARG A 124 -3.37 -1.87 33.18
CA ARG A 124 -2.58 -2.51 32.13
C ARG A 124 -2.35 -1.55 30.96
N ARG A 125 -1.09 -1.48 30.52
CA ARG A 125 -0.71 -0.82 29.26
C ARG A 125 -0.90 -1.76 28.09
N GLN A 126 -1.63 -1.30 27.10
CA GLN A 126 -1.79 -1.99 25.83
C GLN A 126 -1.13 -1.15 24.75
N PHE A 127 -0.15 -1.74 24.06
CA PHE A 127 0.54 -1.09 22.95
C PHE A 127 -0.25 -1.33 21.67
N SER A 128 -0.25 -0.36 20.75
CA SER A 128 -0.67 -0.59 19.37
C SER A 128 0.17 -1.68 18.75
N THR A 129 -0.34 -2.32 17.71
CA THR A 129 0.38 -3.32 16.93
C THR A 129 1.46 -2.71 16.03
N PHE A 130 2.36 -3.56 15.54
CA PHE A 130 3.61 -3.14 14.91
C PHE A 130 3.50 -2.65 13.47
N ARG A 131 2.45 -3.03 12.74
CA ARG A 131 2.28 -2.65 11.33
C ARG A 131 1.32 -1.46 11.14
N ARG A 132 0.30 -1.34 12.00
CA ARG A 132 -0.86 -0.41 11.89
C ARG A 132 -0.58 1.05 11.52
N TYR A 133 0.59 1.58 11.85
CA TYR A 133 0.90 2.99 11.67
C TYR A 133 2.31 3.17 11.12
N THR A 134 2.55 2.65 9.92
CA THR A 134 3.88 2.64 9.33
C THR A 134 3.87 3.19 7.90
N PHE A 135 4.80 4.10 7.62
CA PHE A 135 5.19 4.45 6.27
C PHE A 135 6.56 3.85 5.95
N PHE A 136 6.67 3.18 4.81
CA PHE A 136 7.95 2.84 4.22
C PHE A 136 8.26 3.84 3.10
N VAL A 137 9.47 4.40 3.13
CA VAL A 137 9.92 5.43 2.19
C VAL A 137 11.21 4.96 1.55
N GLU A 138 11.22 4.98 0.23
CA GLU A 138 12.36 4.61 -0.59
C GLU A 138 12.65 5.74 -1.59
N PRO A 139 13.88 6.28 -1.67
CA PRO A 139 14.18 7.46 -2.50
C PRO A 139 13.78 7.32 -3.97
N GLU A 140 13.84 6.11 -4.52
CA GLU A 140 13.54 5.81 -5.92
C GLU A 140 12.03 5.71 -6.22
N LEU A 141 11.19 5.59 -5.18
CA LEU A 141 9.75 5.49 -5.32
C LEU A 141 9.06 6.87 -5.25
N PRO A 142 7.84 7.01 -5.80
CA PRO A 142 7.11 8.28 -5.73
C PRO A 142 6.75 8.72 -4.30
N ASN A 143 6.54 7.76 -3.38
CA ASN A 143 6.19 8.00 -1.97
C ASN A 143 4.97 8.93 -1.76
N LYS A 144 4.01 8.92 -2.70
CA LYS A 144 2.86 9.84 -2.73
C LYS A 144 2.06 9.83 -1.43
N THR A 145 1.79 8.64 -0.87
CA THR A 145 1.04 8.50 0.38
C THR A 145 1.75 9.22 1.53
N PHE A 146 3.05 8.98 1.73
CA PHE A 146 3.84 9.64 2.77
C PHE A 146 3.88 11.17 2.59
N ILE A 147 4.11 11.63 1.35
CA ILE A 147 4.13 13.07 1.01
C ILE A 147 2.81 13.73 1.35
N ASN A 148 1.69 13.11 0.99
CA ASN A 148 0.36 13.68 1.18
C ASN A 148 -0.05 13.66 2.66
N GLN A 149 0.15 12.54 3.35
CA GLN A 149 -0.25 12.38 4.75
C GLN A 149 0.64 13.22 5.67
N ILE A 150 1.95 12.99 5.66
CA ILE A 150 2.87 13.71 6.56
C ILE A 150 3.07 15.16 6.13
N GLY A 151 2.96 15.47 4.83
CA GLY A 151 3.12 16.85 4.33
C GLY A 151 1.99 17.79 4.69
N ARG A 152 0.83 17.25 5.05
CA ARG A 152 -0.34 18.00 5.50
C ARG A 152 -0.69 17.73 6.96
N ALA A 153 0.03 16.82 7.61
CA ALA A 153 -0.21 16.43 8.98
C ALA A 153 -0.09 17.61 9.96
N ASP A 154 -0.88 17.52 11.01
CA ASP A 154 -0.83 18.36 12.20
C ASP A 154 -0.62 17.44 13.40
N PHE A 155 0.44 17.64 14.16
CA PHE A 155 0.78 16.82 15.33
C PHE A 155 0.46 17.58 16.63
N SER A 156 -0.63 18.37 16.63
CA SER A 156 -1.07 19.11 17.81
C SER A 156 -1.86 18.27 18.83
N SER A 157 -2.41 17.13 18.40
CA SER A 157 -3.18 16.19 19.22
C SER A 157 -2.90 14.74 18.82
N LEU A 158 -3.24 13.79 19.71
CA LEU A 158 -3.05 12.36 19.41
C LEU A 158 -3.96 11.90 18.27
N GLU A 159 -5.18 12.43 18.22
CA GLU A 159 -6.17 12.14 17.19
C GLU A 159 -5.65 12.51 15.79
N GLN A 160 -5.11 13.71 15.62
CA GLN A 160 -4.53 14.13 14.34
C GLN A 160 -3.27 13.35 13.95
N ILE A 161 -2.46 12.95 14.94
CA ILE A 161 -1.31 12.06 14.69
C ILE A 161 -1.82 10.70 14.18
N LEU A 162 -2.84 10.13 14.82
CA LEU A 162 -3.43 8.86 14.38
C LEU A 162 -4.05 8.98 12.98
N GLU A 163 -4.74 10.09 12.70
CA GLU A 163 -5.32 10.38 11.38
C GLU A 163 -4.25 10.41 10.28
N ALA A 164 -3.08 11.00 10.55
CA ALA A 164 -1.95 11.03 9.60
C ALA A 164 -1.36 9.65 9.28
N PHE A 165 -1.67 8.61 10.07
CA PHE A 165 -1.29 7.23 9.82
C PHE A 165 -2.52 6.33 9.58
N SER A 166 -3.68 6.90 9.26
CA SER A 166 -4.92 6.15 9.08
C SER A 166 -5.05 5.59 7.66
N LEU A 167 -5.36 4.30 7.56
CA LEU A 167 -5.67 3.64 6.29
C LEU A 167 -6.94 4.23 5.65
N GLU A 168 -7.93 4.59 6.45
CA GLU A 168 -9.21 5.13 5.97
C GLU A 168 -8.98 6.42 5.18
N VAL A 169 -8.16 7.33 5.72
CA VAL A 169 -7.81 8.60 5.07
C VAL A 169 -7.06 8.37 3.76
N VAL A 170 -6.17 7.37 3.71
CA VAL A 170 -5.47 6.99 2.47
C VAL A 170 -6.44 6.39 1.46
N SER A 171 -7.37 5.55 1.90
CA SER A 171 -8.38 4.90 1.06
C SER A 171 -9.35 5.89 0.43
N ASP A 172 -9.79 6.87 1.21
CA ASP A 172 -10.65 7.94 0.73
C ASP A 172 -9.91 8.83 -0.27
N ALA A 173 -8.67 9.23 0.04
CA ALA A 173 -7.86 10.03 -0.87
C ALA A 173 -7.62 9.31 -2.22
N PHE A 174 -7.30 8.01 -2.19
CA PHE A 174 -7.17 7.22 -3.41
C PHE A 174 -8.49 7.14 -4.17
N TYR A 175 -9.61 6.84 -3.50
CA TYR A 175 -10.92 6.72 -4.16
C TYR A 175 -11.33 8.01 -4.86
N GLN A 176 -11.11 9.17 -4.22
CA GLN A 176 -11.42 10.48 -4.81
C GLN A 176 -10.62 10.78 -6.07
N GLU A 177 -9.38 10.27 -6.17
CA GLU A 177 -8.57 10.39 -7.39
C GLU A 177 -8.88 9.28 -8.42
N PHE A 178 -9.23 8.08 -7.96
CA PHE A 178 -9.54 6.90 -8.77
C PHE A 178 -10.87 7.07 -9.52
N LYS A 179 -11.93 7.47 -8.82
CA LYS A 179 -13.30 7.48 -9.36
C LYS A 179 -13.45 8.32 -10.62
N PRO A 180 -12.95 9.58 -10.70
CA PRO A 180 -13.04 10.37 -11.92
C PRO A 180 -12.28 9.73 -13.11
N LYS A 181 -11.15 9.07 -12.85
CA LYS A 181 -10.38 8.37 -13.88
C LYS A 181 -11.10 7.13 -14.38
N PHE A 182 -11.68 6.36 -13.46
CA PHE A 182 -12.54 5.24 -13.77
C PHE A 182 -13.75 5.67 -14.62
N ASP A 183 -14.42 6.76 -14.24
CA ASP A 183 -15.58 7.28 -14.98
C ASP A 183 -15.20 7.73 -16.39
N ALA A 184 -14.04 8.36 -16.54
CA ALA A 184 -13.51 8.75 -17.85
C ALA A 184 -13.21 7.52 -18.73
N ILE A 185 -12.62 6.47 -18.16
CA ILE A 185 -12.38 5.20 -18.86
C ILE A 185 -13.71 4.58 -19.29
N ALA A 186 -14.68 4.44 -18.37
CA ALA A 186 -15.98 3.86 -18.66
C ALA A 186 -16.73 4.61 -19.78
N ALA A 187 -16.74 5.94 -19.74
CA ALA A 187 -17.36 6.76 -20.77
C ALA A 187 -16.65 6.69 -22.13
N ALA A 188 -15.36 6.36 -22.15
CA ALA A 188 -14.52 6.34 -23.35
C ALA A 188 -14.46 4.96 -24.04
N VAL A 189 -15.02 3.89 -23.45
CA VAL A 189 -15.03 2.56 -24.04
C VAL A 189 -15.70 2.57 -25.42
N GLN A 190 -14.96 2.10 -26.42
CA GLN A 190 -15.42 2.03 -27.81
C GLN A 190 -15.85 0.62 -28.17
N GLY A 191 -16.75 0.50 -29.17
CA GLY A 191 -17.22 -0.78 -29.70
C GLY A 191 -18.62 -1.21 -29.20
N ALA A 192 -19.17 -0.55 -28.18
CA ALA A 192 -20.56 -0.74 -27.74
C ALA A 192 -21.24 0.60 -27.40
N ASN A 193 -22.57 0.63 -27.53
CA ASN A 193 -23.44 1.74 -27.12
C ASN A 193 -24.22 1.43 -25.83
N ASP A 194 -23.84 0.37 -25.12
CA ASP A 194 -24.47 -0.05 -23.86
C ASP A 194 -23.60 0.42 -22.69
N ALA A 195 -24.13 1.36 -21.90
CA ALA A 195 -23.43 1.95 -20.77
C ALA A 195 -23.08 0.92 -19.68
N ALA A 196 -23.93 -0.08 -19.45
CA ALA A 196 -23.66 -1.13 -18.46
C ALA A 196 -22.48 -2.00 -18.91
N LEU A 197 -22.46 -2.36 -20.20
CA LEU A 197 -21.36 -3.11 -20.80
C LEU A 197 -20.04 -2.31 -20.79
N GLN A 198 -20.08 -1.02 -21.10
CA GLN A 198 -18.91 -0.14 -21.02
C GLN A 198 -18.36 -0.05 -19.59
N GLN A 199 -19.24 0.05 -18.60
CA GLN A 199 -18.87 0.08 -17.18
C GLN A 199 -18.27 -1.25 -16.72
N ASP A 200 -18.86 -2.39 -17.12
CA ASP A 200 -18.33 -3.73 -16.83
C ASP A 200 -16.94 -3.93 -17.45
N PHE A 201 -16.75 -3.49 -18.69
CA PHE A 201 -15.46 -3.56 -19.37
C PHE A 201 -14.39 -2.71 -18.67
N ALA A 202 -14.73 -1.46 -18.32
CA ALA A 202 -13.84 -0.57 -17.58
C ALA A 202 -13.46 -1.13 -16.21
N LEU A 203 -14.42 -1.76 -15.51
CA LEU A 203 -14.18 -2.43 -14.23
C LEU A 203 -13.21 -3.60 -14.38
N LEU A 204 -13.39 -4.48 -15.37
CA LEU A 204 -12.47 -5.58 -15.64
C LEU A 204 -11.07 -5.06 -16.01
N PHE A 205 -10.99 -4.04 -16.85
CA PHE A 205 -9.72 -3.39 -17.20
C PHE A 205 -9.00 -2.88 -15.95
N ALA A 206 -9.69 -2.11 -15.10
CA ALA A 206 -9.11 -1.56 -13.87
C ALA A 206 -8.63 -2.66 -12.93
N ILE A 207 -9.44 -3.71 -12.69
CA ILE A 207 -9.07 -4.84 -11.83
C ILE A 207 -7.84 -5.57 -12.40
N ARG A 208 -7.79 -5.84 -13.72
CA ARG A 208 -6.66 -6.53 -14.36
C ARG A 208 -5.35 -5.73 -14.26
N VAL A 209 -5.39 -4.43 -14.55
CA VAL A 209 -4.21 -3.55 -14.49
C VAL A 209 -3.71 -3.42 -13.05
N ILE A 210 -4.62 -3.22 -12.09
CA ILE A 210 -4.26 -3.14 -10.68
C ILE A 210 -3.67 -4.47 -10.20
N PHE A 211 -4.27 -5.60 -10.58
CA PHE A 211 -3.74 -6.92 -10.25
C PHE A 211 -2.31 -7.09 -10.76
N LEU A 212 -2.04 -6.64 -11.99
CA LEU A 212 -0.70 -6.67 -12.56
C LEU A 212 0.30 -5.80 -11.81
N GLY A 213 -0.14 -4.71 -11.17
CA GLY A 213 0.65 -3.94 -10.22
C GLY A 213 1.24 -4.81 -9.10
N PHE A 214 0.49 -5.78 -8.56
CA PHE A 214 1.03 -6.73 -7.57
C PHE A 214 1.94 -7.77 -8.20
N VAL A 215 1.57 -8.27 -9.39
CA VAL A 215 2.36 -9.29 -10.11
C VAL A 215 3.76 -8.75 -10.42
N GLN A 216 3.87 -7.52 -10.93
CA GLN A 216 5.17 -6.90 -11.18
C GLN A 216 5.95 -6.67 -9.89
N LYS A 217 5.30 -6.28 -8.78
CA LYS A 217 5.97 -6.16 -7.47
C LYS A 217 6.47 -7.48 -6.90
N LYS A 218 5.86 -8.61 -7.25
CA LYS A 218 6.40 -9.95 -6.94
C LYS A 218 7.61 -10.34 -7.82
N GLY A 219 7.96 -9.54 -8.83
CA GLY A 219 9.03 -9.86 -9.79
C GLY A 219 8.61 -10.89 -10.84
N TRP A 220 7.31 -11.20 -10.96
CA TRP A 220 6.82 -12.27 -11.82
C TRP A 220 6.78 -11.91 -13.31
N LEU A 221 7.01 -10.64 -13.65
CA LEU A 221 7.08 -10.15 -15.03
C LEU A 221 8.52 -9.76 -15.37
N GLY A 222 9.39 -10.77 -15.45
CA GLY A 222 10.80 -10.59 -15.82
C GLY A 222 11.65 -9.89 -14.75
N ASP A 223 11.35 -10.12 -13.47
CA ASP A 223 12.01 -9.49 -12.31
C ASP A 223 12.02 -7.95 -12.39
N ASN A 224 10.98 -7.40 -13.02
CA ASN A 224 10.85 -5.97 -13.25
C ASN A 224 9.71 -5.38 -12.39
N PRO A 225 10.02 -4.64 -11.30
CA PRO A 225 9.02 -4.02 -10.44
C PRO A 225 8.28 -2.84 -11.08
N SER A 226 8.69 -2.42 -12.29
CA SER A 226 8.13 -1.35 -13.11
C SER A 226 7.71 -1.84 -14.50
N PHE A 227 7.37 -3.14 -14.62
CA PHE A 227 7.07 -3.77 -15.91
C PHE A 227 6.00 -3.02 -16.72
N LEU A 228 4.85 -2.67 -16.14
CA LEU A 228 3.79 -2.01 -16.90
C LEU A 228 4.16 -0.61 -17.39
N GLN A 229 4.98 0.13 -16.63
CA GLN A 229 5.50 1.42 -17.02
C GLN A 229 6.49 1.27 -18.18
N ASP A 230 7.42 0.31 -18.09
CA ASP A 230 8.35 0.00 -19.19
C ASP A 230 7.60 -0.49 -20.43
N PHE A 231 6.54 -1.28 -20.25
CA PHE A 231 5.69 -1.81 -21.31
C PHE A 231 4.95 -0.68 -22.05
N TRP A 232 4.41 0.28 -21.31
CA TRP A 232 3.81 1.50 -21.88
C TRP A 232 4.85 2.36 -22.60
N GLN A 233 6.02 2.56 -22.02
CA GLN A 233 7.09 3.35 -22.63
C GLN A 233 7.61 2.72 -23.93
N GLU A 234 7.73 1.39 -23.96
CA GLU A 234 8.13 0.63 -25.14
C GLU A 234 7.09 0.78 -26.26
N TYR A 235 5.79 0.70 -25.92
CA TYR A 235 4.71 1.00 -26.87
C TYR A 235 4.86 2.40 -27.46
N GLN A 236 5.00 3.44 -26.63
CA GLN A 236 5.15 4.82 -27.11
C GLN A 236 6.35 5.01 -28.03
N ASN A 237 7.47 4.33 -27.72
CA ASN A 237 8.70 4.41 -28.51
C ASN A 237 8.61 3.66 -29.85
N SER A 238 7.62 2.77 -30.02
CA SER A 238 7.44 1.98 -31.24
C SER A 238 6.78 2.76 -32.39
N ASN A 239 6.41 4.03 -32.17
CA ASN A 239 5.61 4.86 -33.09
C ASN A 239 4.32 4.14 -33.56
N PRO A 240 3.45 3.76 -32.62
CA PRO A 240 2.28 2.94 -32.90
C PRO A 240 1.22 3.74 -33.67
N SER A 241 0.29 3.01 -34.28
CA SER A 241 -0.97 3.63 -34.69
C SER A 241 -1.74 4.06 -33.45
N ALA A 242 -2.49 5.17 -33.54
CA ALA A 242 -3.22 5.68 -32.38
C ALA A 242 -4.24 4.65 -31.87
N ASN A 243 -4.33 4.51 -30.55
CA ASN A 243 -5.31 3.67 -29.84
C ASN A 243 -5.16 2.17 -30.06
N THR A 244 -3.93 1.68 -30.19
CA THR A 244 -3.68 0.23 -30.32
C THR A 244 -3.08 -0.42 -29.07
N PHE A 245 -2.79 0.33 -28.00
CA PHE A 245 -2.17 -0.26 -26.81
C PHE A 245 -3.03 -1.34 -26.17
N TYR A 246 -4.35 -1.12 -26.05
CA TYR A 246 -5.23 -2.14 -25.48
C TYR A 246 -5.17 -3.46 -26.27
N LYS A 247 -5.39 -3.38 -27.58
CA LYS A 247 -5.51 -4.57 -28.45
C LYS A 247 -4.17 -5.24 -28.71
N ASP A 248 -3.15 -4.47 -29.06
CA ASP A 248 -1.88 -5.03 -29.50
C ASP A 248 -0.97 -5.38 -28.30
N TRP A 249 -1.11 -4.70 -27.15
CA TRP A 249 -0.20 -4.87 -26.02
C TRP A 249 -0.87 -5.52 -24.80
N LEU A 250 -2.03 -5.02 -24.37
CA LEU A 250 -2.69 -5.55 -23.17
C LEU A 250 -3.41 -6.87 -23.42
N GLU A 251 -4.07 -7.09 -24.57
CA GLU A 251 -4.73 -8.37 -24.84
C GLU A 251 -3.76 -9.56 -24.84
N PRO A 252 -2.57 -9.51 -25.50
CA PRO A 252 -1.60 -10.61 -25.40
C PRO A 252 -1.09 -10.83 -23.98
N LEU A 253 -0.91 -9.75 -23.20
CA LEU A 253 -0.54 -9.86 -21.79
C LEU A 253 -1.65 -10.56 -20.98
N PHE A 254 -2.89 -10.09 -21.11
CA PHE A 254 -4.03 -10.58 -20.34
C PHE A 254 -4.40 -12.01 -20.72
N PHE A 255 -4.63 -12.26 -22.01
CA PHE A 255 -5.34 -13.46 -22.47
C PHE A 255 -4.42 -14.55 -22.99
N GLU A 256 -3.13 -14.26 -23.21
CA GLU A 256 -2.15 -15.25 -23.64
C GLU A 256 -1.08 -15.51 -22.58
N ALA A 257 -0.31 -14.49 -22.20
CA ALA A 257 0.84 -14.64 -21.30
C ALA A 257 0.41 -15.12 -19.91
N LEU A 258 -0.58 -14.46 -19.31
CA LEU A 258 -1.03 -14.77 -17.94
C LEU A 258 -2.03 -15.93 -17.89
N ASN A 259 -2.59 -16.33 -19.04
CA ASN A 259 -3.58 -17.39 -19.16
C ASN A 259 -2.99 -18.68 -19.79
N SER A 260 -1.66 -18.77 -19.94
CA SER A 260 -0.95 -19.96 -20.41
C SER A 260 0.13 -20.41 -19.44
N PRO A 261 0.51 -21.71 -19.45
CA PRO A 261 1.66 -22.19 -18.70
C PRO A 261 2.97 -21.48 -19.12
N PRO A 262 3.90 -21.21 -18.17
CA PRO A 262 5.19 -20.61 -18.47
C PRO A 262 5.97 -21.39 -19.54
N GLY A 263 6.67 -20.66 -20.41
CA GLY A 263 7.46 -21.21 -21.51
C GLY A 263 6.67 -21.42 -22.81
N ARG A 264 5.33 -21.29 -22.80
CA ARG A 264 4.52 -21.36 -24.02
C ARG A 264 4.77 -20.13 -24.90
N LYS A 265 4.93 -20.34 -26.20
CA LYS A 265 5.06 -19.24 -27.15
C LYS A 265 3.77 -18.41 -27.17
N VAL A 266 3.88 -17.14 -26.83
CA VAL A 266 2.83 -16.14 -26.98
C VAL A 266 2.77 -15.74 -28.45
N ALA A 267 1.57 -15.59 -29.02
CA ALA A 267 1.38 -15.27 -30.42
C ALA A 267 1.80 -13.82 -30.73
N TYR A 268 1.88 -12.96 -29.71
CA TYR A 268 2.31 -11.55 -29.71
C TYR A 268 1.54 -10.63 -30.68
N GLY A 269 0.67 -11.16 -31.54
CA GLY A 269 -0.02 -10.40 -32.57
C GLY A 269 0.95 -9.68 -33.51
N ASN A 270 0.68 -8.40 -33.74
CA ASN A 270 1.55 -7.48 -34.50
C ASN A 270 2.47 -6.65 -33.60
N ALA A 271 2.50 -6.91 -32.28
CA ALA A 271 3.19 -6.05 -31.34
C ALA A 271 4.72 -6.16 -31.51
N PRO A 272 5.43 -5.02 -31.66
CA PRO A 272 6.87 -5.01 -31.87
C PRO A 272 7.65 -5.17 -30.55
N PHE A 273 7.28 -6.15 -29.71
CA PHE A 273 7.91 -6.36 -28.42
C PHE A 273 9.41 -6.64 -28.57
N CYS A 274 10.23 -5.99 -27.76
CA CYS A 274 11.64 -6.27 -27.65
C CYS A 274 11.88 -7.66 -27.03
N GLN A 275 13.09 -8.19 -27.19
CA GLN A 275 13.42 -9.55 -26.69
C GLN A 275 13.24 -9.68 -25.17
N LYS A 276 13.47 -8.61 -24.41
CA LYS A 276 13.27 -8.59 -22.95
C LYS A 276 11.79 -8.78 -22.62
N THR A 277 10.91 -8.02 -23.27
CA THR A 277 9.45 -8.07 -23.08
C THR A 277 8.87 -9.40 -23.55
N GLN A 278 9.29 -9.92 -24.70
CA GLN A 278 8.88 -11.25 -25.16
C GLN A 278 9.24 -12.34 -24.14
N THR A 279 10.47 -12.31 -23.62
CA THR A 279 10.91 -13.28 -22.60
C THR A 279 10.08 -13.16 -21.32
N ALA A 280 9.78 -11.94 -20.87
CA ALA A 280 8.96 -11.70 -19.68
C ALA A 280 7.54 -12.23 -19.86
N LEU A 281 6.90 -11.98 -21.01
CA LEU A 281 5.56 -12.50 -21.33
C LEU A 281 5.53 -14.02 -21.43
N GLN A 282 6.53 -14.63 -22.09
CA GLN A 282 6.63 -16.08 -22.23
C GLN A 282 6.85 -16.78 -20.89
N MET A 283 7.57 -16.16 -19.96
CA MET A 283 7.86 -16.71 -18.65
C MET A 283 6.87 -16.27 -17.56
N ALA A 284 5.86 -15.46 -17.91
CA ALA A 284 4.85 -15.00 -16.99
C ALA A 284 4.16 -16.21 -16.33
N PRO A 285 3.84 -16.14 -15.02
CA PRO A 285 3.18 -17.23 -14.34
C PRO A 285 1.76 -17.41 -14.88
N TYR A 286 1.31 -18.66 -14.92
CA TYR A 286 -0.08 -18.93 -15.17
C TYR A 286 -0.92 -18.52 -13.96
N LEU A 287 -1.64 -17.41 -14.09
CA LEU A 287 -2.55 -16.92 -13.08
C LEU A 287 -3.91 -17.51 -13.38
N ASN A 288 -4.09 -18.70 -12.82
CA ASN A 288 -5.20 -19.61 -13.06
C ASN A 288 -6.52 -19.10 -12.43
N GLY A 289 -6.94 -17.89 -12.81
CA GLY A 289 -8.04 -17.15 -12.21
C GLY A 289 -9.02 -16.65 -13.27
N GLU A 290 -10.30 -16.63 -12.91
CA GLU A 290 -11.39 -16.10 -13.73
C GLU A 290 -11.13 -14.69 -14.28
N LEU A 291 -10.23 -13.93 -13.63
CA LEU A 291 -9.88 -12.55 -13.99
C LEU A 291 -9.26 -12.39 -15.38
N PHE A 292 -8.36 -13.28 -15.79
CA PHE A 292 -7.64 -13.19 -17.09
C PHE A 292 -8.20 -14.14 -18.16
N LYS A 293 -9.32 -14.81 -17.85
CA LYS A 293 -10.11 -15.50 -18.88
C LYS A 293 -10.99 -14.49 -19.60
N HIS A 294 -11.26 -14.74 -20.88
CA HIS A 294 -12.26 -13.98 -21.61
C HIS A 294 -13.62 -14.14 -20.92
N LYS A 295 -14.21 -13.03 -20.51
CA LYS A 295 -15.57 -12.96 -19.98
C LYS A 295 -16.55 -12.85 -21.15
N GLN A 296 -17.40 -13.85 -21.30
CA GLN A 296 -18.46 -13.87 -22.33
C GLN A 296 -19.40 -12.67 -22.15
N GLY A 297 -19.80 -12.07 -23.27
CA GLY A 297 -20.62 -10.87 -23.29
C GLY A 297 -19.88 -9.56 -23.01
N VAL A 298 -18.58 -9.61 -22.69
CA VAL A 298 -17.74 -8.43 -22.45
C VAL A 298 -16.50 -8.43 -23.33
N ASP A 299 -15.57 -9.36 -23.11
CA ASP A 299 -14.29 -9.42 -23.85
C ASP A 299 -14.47 -9.93 -25.29
N ASP A 300 -15.61 -10.52 -25.62
CA ASP A 300 -15.96 -11.00 -26.96
C ASP A 300 -16.62 -9.92 -27.85
N GLN A 301 -16.93 -8.75 -27.29
CA GLN A 301 -17.60 -7.65 -27.99
C GLN A 301 -16.62 -6.72 -28.75
N SER A 302 -15.34 -7.10 -28.88
CA SER A 302 -14.30 -6.31 -29.58
C SER A 302 -14.12 -4.87 -29.06
N LEU A 303 -14.43 -4.66 -27.77
CA LEU A 303 -14.32 -3.38 -27.07
C LEU A 303 -12.86 -2.96 -26.91
N TRP A 304 -12.63 -1.65 -26.85
CA TRP A 304 -11.28 -1.10 -26.63
C TRP A 304 -11.29 0.26 -25.96
N LEU A 305 -10.13 0.65 -25.44
CA LEU A 305 -9.89 1.91 -24.74
C LEU A 305 -8.89 2.80 -25.46
N PRO A 306 -9.11 4.12 -25.50
CA PRO A 306 -8.13 5.06 -26.02
C PRO A 306 -6.82 5.04 -25.23
N ASP A 307 -5.71 5.22 -25.92
CA ASP A 307 -4.35 5.17 -25.35
C ASP A 307 -4.15 6.21 -24.25
N ASP A 308 -4.59 7.45 -24.48
CA ASP A 308 -4.42 8.56 -23.54
C ASP A 308 -5.06 8.25 -22.18
N LEU A 309 -6.22 7.59 -22.18
CA LEU A 309 -6.96 7.20 -20.96
C LEU A 309 -6.23 6.08 -20.20
N ILE A 310 -5.61 5.15 -20.94
CA ILE A 310 -4.78 4.09 -20.33
C ILE A 310 -3.51 4.69 -19.72
N GLY A 311 -2.84 5.58 -20.44
CA GLY A 311 -1.67 6.31 -19.96
C GLY A 311 -1.98 7.12 -18.69
N ASP A 312 -3.05 7.91 -18.70
CA ASP A 312 -3.51 8.71 -17.55
C ASP A 312 -3.85 7.85 -16.33
N PHE A 313 -4.31 6.62 -16.56
CA PHE A 313 -4.59 5.65 -15.51
C PHE A 313 -3.30 5.03 -14.95
N PHE A 314 -2.36 4.66 -15.81
CA PHE A 314 -1.05 4.14 -15.41
C PHE A 314 -0.28 5.18 -14.60
N ASP A 315 -0.21 6.42 -15.09
CA ASP A 315 0.46 7.54 -14.42
C ASP A 315 -0.13 7.80 -13.02
N PHE A 316 -1.44 7.68 -12.88
CA PHE A 316 -2.09 7.80 -11.59
C PHE A 316 -1.78 6.63 -10.67
N LEU A 317 -1.96 5.41 -11.17
CA LEU A 317 -1.93 4.21 -10.36
C LEU A 317 -0.53 3.97 -9.80
N PHE A 318 0.50 4.15 -10.64
CA PHE A 318 1.89 3.90 -10.27
C PHE A 318 2.56 5.04 -9.51
N GLN A 319 1.84 6.11 -9.18
CA GLN A 319 2.26 7.05 -8.14
C GLN A 319 2.10 6.48 -6.73
N TYR A 320 1.30 5.43 -6.56
CA TYR A 320 1.14 4.76 -5.28
C TYR A 320 2.05 3.54 -5.19
N ASN A 321 2.57 3.29 -4.00
CA ASN A 321 3.37 2.10 -3.73
C ASN A 321 2.42 0.90 -3.56
N PHE A 322 2.75 -0.21 -4.22
CA PHE A 322 2.04 -1.47 -4.13
C PHE A 322 2.75 -2.40 -3.15
N THR A 323 1.97 -3.08 -2.32
CA THR A 323 2.41 -4.16 -1.44
C THR A 323 1.52 -5.39 -1.60
N VAL A 324 2.13 -6.55 -1.40
CA VAL A 324 1.47 -7.86 -1.47
C VAL A 324 1.22 -8.44 -0.09
N GLU A 325 1.53 -7.67 0.95
CA GLU A 325 1.17 -7.97 2.33
C GLU A 325 -0.28 -7.53 2.53
N GLU A 326 -1.11 -8.45 3.02
CA GLU A 326 -2.49 -8.14 3.39
C GLU A 326 -2.54 -7.57 4.81
N ASN A 327 -3.53 -6.72 5.05
CA ASN A 327 -3.80 -6.20 6.38
C ASN A 327 -4.44 -7.32 7.22
N GLU A 328 -4.17 -7.35 8.52
CA GLU A 328 -4.85 -8.20 9.51
C GLU A 328 -5.73 -7.32 10.40
N LEU A 329 -6.59 -7.92 11.24
CA LEU A 329 -7.52 -7.16 12.09
C LEU A 329 -6.86 -6.06 12.92
N TYR A 330 -5.61 -6.30 13.33
CA TYR A 330 -4.81 -5.36 14.09
C TYR A 330 -3.61 -4.87 13.30
N ASP A 331 -3.64 -4.88 11.99
CA ASP A 331 -2.44 -4.71 11.18
C ASP A 331 -2.81 -3.99 9.88
N GLU A 332 -2.36 -2.76 9.72
CA GLU A 332 -2.74 -1.90 8.60
C GLU A 332 -1.48 -1.36 7.91
N GLU A 333 -1.27 -1.74 6.66
CA GLU A 333 -0.33 -1.14 5.71
C GLU A 333 -1.01 0.00 4.96
N LEU A 334 -0.29 1.12 4.82
CA LEU A 334 -0.75 2.33 4.14
C LEU A 334 -0.42 2.34 2.63
N GLU A 335 0.23 1.28 2.16
CA GLU A 335 0.50 1.02 0.75
C GLU A 335 -0.71 0.33 0.09
N LEU A 336 -0.84 0.42 -1.24
CA LEU A 336 -1.92 -0.28 -1.96
C LEU A 336 -1.73 -1.78 -1.80
N ASN A 337 -2.71 -2.45 -1.21
CA ASN A 337 -2.70 -3.89 -0.96
C ASN A 337 -4.01 -4.55 -1.45
N PRO A 338 -4.09 -5.89 -1.47
CA PRO A 338 -5.29 -6.58 -1.94
C PRO A 338 -6.58 -6.20 -1.19
N GLU A 339 -6.52 -6.00 0.13
CA GLU A 339 -7.69 -5.63 0.94
C GLU A 339 -8.19 -4.21 0.61
N PHE A 340 -7.27 -3.26 0.50
CA PHE A 340 -7.55 -1.88 0.11
C PHE A 340 -8.35 -1.84 -1.19
N LEU A 341 -8.02 -2.71 -2.14
CA LEU A 341 -8.74 -2.78 -3.40
C LEU A 341 -10.09 -3.44 -3.29
N GLY A 342 -10.24 -4.44 -2.41
CA GLY A 342 -11.55 -4.97 -2.05
C GLY A 342 -12.50 -3.84 -1.64
N ILE A 343 -12.03 -2.93 -0.78
CA ILE A 343 -12.80 -1.76 -0.35
C ILE A 343 -13.14 -0.84 -1.53
N ILE A 344 -12.17 -0.55 -2.40
CA ILE A 344 -12.39 0.32 -3.57
C ILE A 344 -13.39 -0.31 -4.55
N PHE A 345 -13.25 -1.58 -4.88
CA PHE A 345 -14.13 -2.27 -5.82
C PHE A 345 -15.54 -2.45 -5.23
N GLU A 346 -15.65 -2.78 -3.95
CA GLU A 346 -16.92 -2.82 -3.24
C GLU A 346 -17.63 -1.46 -3.29
N ARG A 347 -16.89 -0.36 -3.05
CA ARG A 347 -17.43 1.00 -3.19
C ARG A 347 -17.88 1.33 -4.62
N LEU A 348 -17.28 0.74 -5.66
CA LEU A 348 -17.72 0.94 -7.05
C LEU A 348 -18.99 0.15 -7.37
N THR A 349 -19.13 -1.07 -6.87
CA THR A 349 -20.28 -1.95 -7.14
C THR A 349 -21.50 -1.63 -6.28
N ASN A 350 -21.30 -1.15 -5.05
CA ASN A 350 -22.38 -0.95 -4.07
C ASN A 350 -23.15 0.36 -4.24
N MET A 351 -22.75 1.25 -5.16
CA MET A 351 -23.43 2.54 -5.36
C MET A 351 -24.92 2.39 -5.74
N ASP A 352 -25.35 1.24 -6.26
CA ASP A 352 -26.75 0.97 -6.62
C ASP A 352 -27.52 0.10 -5.62
N GLN A 353 -26.86 -0.52 -4.61
CA GLN A 353 -27.49 -1.54 -3.74
C GLN A 353 -27.52 -1.19 -2.25
N GLY A 354 -26.94 -0.06 -1.82
CA GLY A 354 -27.05 0.41 -0.42
C GLY A 354 -26.34 -0.47 0.61
N ALA A 355 -25.44 -1.35 0.18
CA ALA A 355 -24.61 -2.15 1.06
C ALA A 355 -23.49 -1.26 1.65
N VAL A 356 -23.51 -1.12 2.98
CA VAL A 356 -22.51 -0.37 3.75
C VAL A 356 -21.41 -1.34 4.16
N TYR A 357 -20.15 -0.93 3.95
CA TYR A 357 -18.98 -1.66 4.47
C TYR A 357 -19.19 -1.99 5.95
N THR A 358 -19.13 -3.29 6.29
CA THR A 358 -19.19 -3.72 7.69
C THR A 358 -17.78 -3.67 8.25
N PRO A 359 -17.52 -2.90 9.33
CA PRO A 359 -16.15 -2.77 9.80
C PRO A 359 -15.57 -4.09 10.29
N ARG A 360 -14.24 -4.20 10.20
CA ARG A 360 -13.55 -5.49 10.33
C ARG A 360 -13.69 -6.12 11.71
N VAL A 361 -13.83 -5.30 12.74
CA VAL A 361 -14.02 -5.75 14.13
C VAL A 361 -15.35 -6.48 14.27
N GLU A 362 -16.38 -5.99 13.61
CA GLU A 362 -17.71 -6.58 13.57
C GLU A 362 -17.68 -7.89 12.76
N VAL A 363 -17.03 -7.91 11.60
CA VAL A 363 -16.89 -9.14 10.79
C VAL A 363 -16.09 -10.21 11.55
N ASP A 364 -14.97 -9.87 12.18
CA ASP A 364 -14.19 -10.81 13.01
C ASP A 364 -15.02 -11.38 14.14
N LEU A 365 -15.73 -10.51 14.88
CA LEU A 365 -16.61 -10.92 15.97
C LEU A 365 -17.70 -11.87 15.47
N MET A 366 -18.39 -11.53 14.38
CA MET A 366 -19.44 -12.35 13.79
C MET A 366 -18.92 -13.72 13.36
N CYS A 367 -17.79 -13.75 12.64
CA CYS A 367 -17.15 -14.99 12.18
C CYS A 367 -16.70 -15.86 13.36
N ARG A 368 -16.03 -15.28 14.35
CA ARG A 368 -15.58 -16.01 15.55
C ARG A 368 -16.74 -16.59 16.32
N LEU A 369 -17.79 -15.82 16.58
CA LEU A 369 -18.97 -16.31 17.29
C LEU A 369 -19.70 -17.39 16.50
N ALA A 370 -19.82 -17.26 15.18
CA ALA A 370 -20.42 -18.27 14.32
C ALA A 370 -19.61 -19.58 14.33
N LEU A 371 -18.28 -19.50 14.22
CA LEU A 371 -17.38 -20.65 14.29
C LEU A 371 -17.41 -21.34 15.65
N VAL A 372 -17.37 -20.57 16.75
CA VAL A 372 -17.49 -21.12 18.11
C VAL A 372 -18.81 -21.88 18.27
N GLN A 373 -19.92 -21.29 17.81
CA GLN A 373 -21.21 -21.92 17.90
C GLN A 373 -21.32 -23.20 17.05
N TRP A 374 -20.75 -23.17 15.83
CA TRP A 374 -20.71 -24.34 14.95
C TRP A 374 -19.83 -25.47 15.52
N LEU A 375 -18.64 -25.13 16.05
CA LEU A 375 -17.73 -26.09 16.67
C LEU A 375 -18.34 -26.70 17.93
N ALA A 376 -18.99 -25.89 18.77
CA ALA A 376 -19.69 -26.39 19.97
C ALA A 376 -20.84 -27.36 19.64
N GLN A 377 -21.42 -27.27 18.45
CA GLN A 377 -22.47 -28.18 17.98
C GLN A 377 -21.93 -29.41 17.24
N SER A 378 -20.75 -29.29 16.62
CA SER A 378 -20.18 -30.31 15.73
C SER A 378 -19.07 -31.13 16.38
N THR A 379 -18.64 -30.76 17.58
CA THR A 379 -17.53 -31.39 18.31
C THR A 379 -17.87 -31.54 19.79
N ASP A 380 -17.20 -32.46 20.49
CA ASP A 380 -17.32 -32.65 21.94
C ASP A 380 -16.41 -31.71 22.75
N ILE A 381 -15.90 -30.63 22.13
CA ILE A 381 -15.05 -29.66 22.82
C ILE A 381 -15.92 -28.79 23.73
N ASP A 382 -15.52 -28.63 24.99
CA ASP A 382 -16.25 -27.77 25.93
C ASP A 382 -16.27 -26.33 25.42
N LYS A 383 -17.43 -25.68 25.50
CA LYS A 383 -17.63 -24.31 25.03
C LYS A 383 -16.66 -23.32 25.68
N ARG A 384 -16.17 -23.59 26.89
CA ARG A 384 -15.17 -22.75 27.58
C ARG A 384 -13.80 -22.77 26.91
N ASP A 385 -13.45 -23.87 26.24
CA ASP A 385 -12.18 -24.04 25.55
C ASP A 385 -12.21 -23.50 24.10
N LEU A 386 -13.40 -23.10 23.63
CA LEU A 386 -13.61 -22.54 22.29
C LEU A 386 -13.56 -21.00 22.24
N TYR A 387 -13.68 -20.32 23.39
CA TYR A 387 -13.55 -18.86 23.51
C TYR A 387 -12.13 -18.45 23.87
#